data_AF-A0A1G0MXG6-F1
#
_entry.id   AF-A0A1G0MXG6-F1
#
_cell.length_a   1.000
_cell.length_b   1.000
_cell.length_c   1.000
_cell.angle_alpha   90.00
_cell.angle_beta   90.00
_cell.angle_gamma   90.00
#
_symmetry.space_group_name_H-M   'P 1'
#
loop_
_entity.id
_entity.type
_entity.pdbx_description
1 polymer ?
#
loop_
_entity_poly.entity_id
_entity_poly.type
_entity_poly.pdbx_seq_one_letter_code
_entity_poly.pdbx_strand_id
1 'polypeptide(L)'
;MNCPVPDDAVTIVITYLRQQGLTITQAGDAYRLAEGLPNVNVVIKAFHEQAISIAEDGTIHLFGIYLPSGWDTVRIRRKVEDHLRKISSTEEIIRIASCLGVRLSETGR
;
A
#
# COMPACT_ATOMS: atom_id res chain seq x y z
N MET A 1 -20.66 1.47 16.09
CA MET A 1 -20.65 1.01 14.68
C MET A 1 -19.34 0.26 14.45
N ASN A 2 -19.37 -1.05 14.23
CA ASN A 2 -18.19 -1.79 13.77
C ASN A 2 -18.05 -1.55 12.27
N CYS A 3 -17.32 -0.50 11.89
CA CYS A 3 -16.88 -0.40 10.50
C CYS A 3 -15.86 -1.52 10.27
N PRO A 4 -16.06 -2.39 9.28
CA PRO A 4 -15.05 -3.36 8.92
C PRO A 4 -13.80 -2.61 8.46
N VAL A 5 -12.65 -3.06 8.95
CA VAL A 5 -11.36 -2.56 8.44
C VAL A 5 -11.24 -3.05 7.01
N PRO A 6 -10.96 -2.18 6.01
CA PRO A 6 -10.80 -2.61 4.64
C PRO A 6 -9.69 -3.67 4.53
N ASP A 7 -9.96 -4.79 3.85
CA ASP A 7 -9.00 -5.88 3.66
C ASP A 7 -7.69 -5.40 3.02
N ASP A 8 -7.78 -4.39 2.14
CA ASP A 8 -6.63 -3.73 1.51
C ASP A 8 -5.75 -3.01 2.54
N ALA A 9 -6.34 -2.34 3.52
CA ALA A 9 -5.60 -1.62 4.56
C ALA A 9 -4.80 -2.58 5.45
N VAL A 10 -5.41 -3.70 5.84
CA VAL A 10 -4.73 -4.77 6.57
C VAL A 10 -3.59 -5.35 5.73
N THR A 11 -3.85 -5.61 4.45
CA THR A 11 -2.86 -6.17 3.53
C THR A 11 -1.64 -5.26 3.35
N ILE A 12 -1.86 -3.94 3.23
CA ILE A 12 -0.78 -2.93 3.12
C ILE A 12 0.13 -3.01 4.34
N VAL A 13 -0.43 -2.93 5.55
CA VAL A 13 0.35 -2.94 6.80
C VAL A 13 1.11 -4.25 6.99
N ILE A 14 0.46 -5.39 6.75
CA ILE A 14 1.11 -6.71 6.83
C ILE A 14 2.27 -6.83 5.85
N THR A 15 2.08 -6.34 4.63
CA THR A 15 3.12 -6.39 3.60
C THR A 15 4.30 -5.51 3.98
N TYR A 16 4.03 -4.30 4.48
CA TYR A 16 5.08 -3.39 4.95
C TYR A 16 5.89 -4.00 6.08
N LEU A 17 5.23 -4.46 7.14
CA LEU A 17 5.86 -5.07 8.31
C LEU A 17 6.72 -6.28 7.90
N ARG A 18 6.21 -7.13 7.02
CA ARG A 18 6.95 -8.29 6.50
C ARG A 18 8.21 -7.89 5.73
N GLN A 19 8.15 -6.84 4.91
CA GLN A 19 9.31 -6.34 4.15
C GLN A 19 10.42 -5.81 5.07
N GLN A 20 10.03 -5.24 6.21
CA GLN A 20 10.95 -4.69 7.20
C GLN A 20 11.39 -5.72 8.24
N GLY A 21 10.88 -6.96 8.18
CA GLY A 21 11.13 -7.96 9.23
C GLY A 21 10.55 -7.58 10.60
N LEU A 22 9.47 -6.80 10.60
CA LEU A 22 8.80 -6.27 11.79
C LEU A 22 7.45 -6.94 12.03
N THR A 23 6.98 -6.84 13.26
CA THR A 23 5.65 -7.22 13.72
C THR A 23 5.13 -6.20 14.74
N ILE A 24 3.83 -6.30 15.02
CA ILE A 24 3.20 -5.53 16.08
C ILE A 24 2.86 -6.50 17.20
N THR A 25 3.25 -6.13 18.42
CA THR A 25 2.89 -6.86 19.64
C THR A 25 2.03 -5.98 20.53
N GLN A 26 1.08 -6.59 21.22
CA GLN A 26 0.28 -5.92 22.25
C GLN A 26 0.88 -6.24 23.62
N ALA A 27 1.20 -5.21 24.39
CA ALA A 27 1.70 -5.28 25.75
C ALA A 27 0.76 -4.47 26.66
N GLY A 28 -0.25 -5.14 27.22
CA GLY A 28 -1.34 -4.49 27.94
C GLY A 28 -2.19 -3.65 26.97
N ASP A 29 -2.42 -2.39 27.31
CA ASP A 29 -3.21 -1.44 26.50
C ASP A 29 -2.38 -0.71 25.43
N ALA A 30 -1.08 -1.02 25.34
CA ALA A 30 -0.17 -0.43 24.37
C ALA A 30 0.24 -1.45 23.32
N TYR A 31 0.58 -0.97 22.12
CA TYR A 31 1.24 -1.80 21.14
C TYR A 31 2.62 -1.25 20.82
N ARG A 32 3.48 -2.15 20.34
CA ARG A 32 4.88 -1.87 20.05
C ARG A 32 5.30 -2.59 18.78
N LEU A 33 6.19 -1.94 18.03
CA LEU A 33 6.95 -2.60 16.96
C LEU A 33 8.01 -3.50 17.57
N ALA A 34 8.14 -4.69 17.04
CA ALA A 34 9.16 -5.66 17.38
C ALA A 34 9.67 -6.34 16.11
N GLU A 35 10.85 -6.96 16.16
CA GLU A 35 11.31 -7.82 15.08
C GLU A 35 10.49 -9.11 15.02
N GLY A 36 10.19 -9.58 13.81
CA GLY A 36 9.51 -10.86 13.62
C GLY A 36 8.54 -10.86 12.44
N LEU A 37 7.67 -11.87 12.43
CA LEU A 37 6.64 -12.02 11.41
C LEU A 37 5.34 -11.34 11.84
N PRO A 38 4.70 -10.55 10.96
CA PRO A 38 3.47 -9.85 11.29
C PRO A 38 2.30 -10.82 11.51
N ASN A 39 1.52 -10.56 12.56
CA ASN A 39 0.31 -11.32 12.89
C ASN A 39 -0.94 -10.54 12.45
N VAL A 40 -1.69 -11.12 11.51
CA VAL A 40 -2.91 -10.52 10.93
C VAL A 40 -3.94 -10.17 11.99
N ASN A 41 -4.16 -11.05 12.97
CA ASN A 41 -5.17 -10.82 14.01
C ASN A 41 -4.79 -9.62 14.89
N VAL A 42 -3.51 -9.43 15.18
CA VAL A 42 -3.03 -8.30 15.98
C VAL A 42 -3.15 -6.99 15.20
N VAL A 43 -2.87 -7.01 13.89
CA VAL A 43 -3.05 -5.84 13.02
C VAL A 43 -4.53 -5.45 12.91
N ILE A 44 -5.43 -6.40 12.69
CA ILE A 44 -6.88 -6.16 12.66
C ILE A 44 -7.35 -5.55 13.98
N LYS A 45 -6.93 -6.14 15.11
CA LYS A 45 -7.26 -5.61 16.43
C LYS A 45 -6.76 -4.18 16.61
N ALA A 46 -5.52 -3.89 16.21
CA ALA A 46 -4.94 -2.54 16.28
C ALA A 46 -5.69 -1.52 15.39
N PHE A 47 -6.21 -1.92 14.23
CA PHE A 47 -7.07 -1.04 13.45
C PHE A 47 -8.40 -0.75 14.15
N HIS A 48 -9.04 -1.76 14.74
CA HIS A 48 -10.28 -1.57 15.49
C HIS A 48 -10.10 -0.66 16.72
N GLU A 49 -8.94 -0.72 17.36
CA GLU A 49 -8.56 0.12 18.49
C GLU A 49 -8.01 1.50 18.05
N GLN A 50 -8.09 1.86 16.76
CA GLN A 50 -7.58 3.12 16.17
C GLN A 50 -6.09 3.38 16.42
N ALA A 51 -5.40 2.30 16.70
CA ALA A 51 -4.01 2.23 17.05
C ALA A 51 -3.11 2.24 15.79
N ILE A 52 -3.70 1.86 14.66
CA ILE A 52 -3.15 1.99 13.31
C ILE A 52 -4.12 2.81 12.46
N SER A 53 -3.56 3.71 11.65
CA SER A 53 -4.28 4.36 10.55
C SER A 53 -3.36 4.50 9.33
N ILE A 54 -3.94 4.67 8.16
CA ILE A 54 -3.21 4.91 6.91
C ILE A 54 -3.64 6.29 6.41
N ALA A 55 -2.68 7.19 6.20
CA ALA A 55 -2.92 8.50 5.62
C ALA A 55 -3.11 8.41 4.09
N GLU A 56 -3.61 9.47 3.46
CA GLU A 56 -3.88 9.52 2.02
C GLU A 56 -2.62 9.31 1.15
N ASP A 57 -1.46 9.70 1.65
CA ASP A 57 -0.15 9.48 1.03
C ASP A 57 0.41 8.05 1.21
N GLY A 58 -0.37 7.20 1.88
CA GLY A 58 -0.01 5.82 2.22
C GLY A 58 0.85 5.68 3.46
N THR A 59 1.21 6.77 4.15
CA THR A 59 1.98 6.70 5.39
C THR A 59 1.20 5.93 6.44
N ILE A 60 1.85 4.96 7.08
CA ILE A 60 1.23 4.15 8.14
C ILE A 60 1.52 4.85 9.48
N HIS A 61 0.48 5.28 10.17
CA HIS A 61 0.55 5.81 11.52
C HIS A 61 0.33 4.69 12.51
N LEU A 62 1.31 4.45 13.37
CA LEU A 62 1.30 3.37 14.34
C LEU A 62 1.72 3.94 15.70
N PHE A 63 0.77 4.21 16.59
CA PHE A 63 1.05 4.73 17.95
C PHE A 63 1.95 5.97 17.98
N GLY A 64 1.73 6.92 17.06
CA GLY A 64 2.55 8.13 16.93
C GLY A 64 3.89 7.93 16.22
N ILE A 65 4.19 6.71 15.77
CA ILE A 65 5.29 6.41 14.85
C ILE A 65 4.76 6.55 13.42
N TYR A 66 5.47 7.33 12.62
CA TYR A 66 5.20 7.51 11.20
C TYR A 66 6.10 6.58 10.42
N LEU A 67 5.50 5.55 9.83
CA LEU A 67 6.19 4.62 8.95
C LEU A 67 5.98 5.13 7.53
N PRO A 68 7.00 5.73 6.89
CA PRO A 68 6.85 6.24 5.55
C PRO A 68 6.47 5.09 4.63
N SER A 69 5.57 5.38 3.70
CA SER A 69 5.20 4.43 2.67
C SER A 69 6.44 4.14 1.82
N GLY A 70 7.07 3.01 2.09
CA GLY A 70 8.20 2.47 1.32
C GLY A 70 7.73 1.95 -0.03
N TRP A 71 6.93 2.76 -0.74
CA TRP A 71 6.43 2.42 -2.07
C TRP A 71 7.64 2.16 -2.96
N ASP A 72 7.83 0.90 -3.35
CA ASP A 72 8.71 0.56 -4.45
C ASP A 72 8.04 1.07 -5.74
N THR A 73 8.24 2.36 -6.01
CA THR A 73 7.63 3.07 -7.14
C THR A 73 7.99 2.42 -8.47
N VAL A 74 9.14 1.77 -8.57
CA VAL A 74 9.57 1.00 -9.75
C VAL A 74 8.69 -0.23 -9.92
N ARG A 75 8.48 -1.00 -8.85
CA ARG A 75 7.63 -2.19 -8.88
C ARG A 75 6.15 -1.86 -9.10
N ILE A 76 5.66 -0.77 -8.52
CA ILE A 76 4.29 -0.28 -8.73
C ILE A 76 4.12 0.13 -10.19
N ARG A 77 5.02 0.97 -10.71
CA ARG A 77 5.02 1.37 -12.12
C ARG A 77 4.98 0.16 -13.04
N ARG A 78 5.87 -0.81 -12.81
CA ARG A 78 5.94 -2.03 -13.63
C ARG A 78 4.64 -2.84 -13.57
N LYS A 79 4.02 -3.00 -12.40
CA LYS A 79 2.72 -3.68 -12.28
C LYS A 79 1.61 -2.95 -13.04
N VAL A 80 1.59 -1.61 -12.97
CA VAL A 80 0.62 -0.78 -13.69
C VAL A 80 0.84 -0.91 -15.20
N GLU A 81 2.08 -0.79 -15.67
CA GLU A 81 2.45 -0.98 -17.09
C GLU A 81 2.07 -2.38 -17.59
N ASP A 82 2.40 -3.44 -16.82
CA ASP A 82 2.07 -4.83 -17.17
C ASP A 82 0.55 -5.06 -17.19
N HIS A 83 -0.20 -4.40 -16.30
CA HIS A 83 -1.65 -4.48 -16.29
C HIS A 83 -2.24 -3.78 -17.51
N LEU A 84 -1.84 -2.53 -17.77
CA LEU A 84 -2.27 -1.75 -18.94
C LEU A 84 -1.98 -2.49 -20.25
N ARG A 85 -0.80 -3.12 -20.38
CA ARG A 85 -0.46 -3.95 -21.55
C ARG A 85 -1.41 -5.14 -21.76
N LYS A 86 -1.99 -5.69 -20.69
CA LYS A 86 -2.85 -6.87 -20.75
C LYS A 86 -4.31 -6.54 -21.04
N ILE A 87 -4.79 -5.40 -20.54
CA ILE A 87 -6.22 -5.06 -20.58
C ILE A 87 -6.55 -3.99 -21.60
N SER A 88 -5.57 -3.20 -22.04
CA SER A 88 -5.81 -2.05 -22.90
C SER A 88 -5.35 -2.34 -24.31
N SER A 89 -6.27 -2.16 -25.25
CA SER A 89 -5.91 -2.04 -26.67
C SER A 89 -4.98 -0.83 -26.88
N THR A 90 -4.17 -0.85 -27.93
CA THR A 90 -3.34 0.31 -28.31
C THR A 90 -4.16 1.60 -28.38
N GLU A 91 -5.42 1.51 -28.82
CA GLU A 91 -6.35 2.65 -28.91
C GLU A 91 -6.75 3.21 -27.54
N GLU A 92 -7.02 2.36 -26.55
CA GLU A 92 -7.30 2.79 -25.17
C GLU A 92 -6.08 3.42 -24.51
N ILE A 93 -4.88 2.88 -24.75
CA ILE A 93 -3.63 3.46 -24.26
C ILE A 93 -3.44 4.86 -24.87
N ILE A 94 -3.69 5.03 -26.17
CA ILE A 94 -3.63 6.33 -26.84
C ILE A 94 -4.65 7.31 -26.25
N ARG A 95 -5.90 6.88 -25.98
CA ARG A 95 -6.91 7.73 -25.34
C ARG A 95 -6.49 8.16 -23.94
N ILE A 96 -6.03 7.24 -23.11
CA ILE A 96 -5.56 7.54 -21.75
C ILE A 96 -4.37 8.51 -21.81
N ALA A 97 -3.38 8.24 -22.67
CA ALA A 97 -2.22 9.11 -22.86
C ALA A 97 -2.64 10.52 -23.31
N SER A 98 -3.60 10.63 -24.22
CA SER A 98 -4.17 11.90 -24.69
C SER A 98 -4.88 12.66 -23.58
N CYS A 99 -5.69 11.99 -22.75
CA CYS A 99 -6.35 12.59 -21.59
C CYS A 99 -5.36 13.07 -20.53
N LEU A 100 -4.21 12.41 -20.39
CA LEU A 100 -3.13 12.78 -19.47
C LEU A 100 -2.15 13.81 -20.05
N GLY A 101 -2.36 14.27 -21.29
CA GLY A 101 -1.47 15.23 -21.97
C GLY A 101 -0.10 14.67 -22.34
N VAL A 102 0.06 13.35 -22.37
CA VAL A 102 1.30 12.67 -22.72
C VAL A 102 1.42 12.60 -24.24
N ARG A 103 2.50 13.18 -24.79
CA ARG A 103 2.83 13.04 -26.21
C ARG A 103 3.50 11.70 -26.43
N LEU A 104 2.86 10.81 -27.18
CA LEU A 104 3.50 9.60 -27.68
C LEU A 104 4.53 10.03 -28.72
N SER A 105 5.79 10.09 -28.32
CA SER A 105 6.89 10.30 -29.26
C SER A 105 7.02 9.05 -30.11
N GLU A 106 6.74 9.16 -31.41
CA GLU A 106 7.06 8.13 -32.40
C GLU A 106 8.57 7.84 -32.29
N THR A 107 8.92 6.66 -31.79
CA THR A 107 10.28 6.16 -31.95
C THR A 107 10.54 6.04 -33.44
N GLY A 108 11.56 6.77 -33.89
CA GLY A 108 11.94 6.94 -35.28
C GLY A 108 12.20 5.62 -36.03
N ARG A 109 12.13 5.79 -37.34
CA ARG A 109 12.50 4.86 -38.41
C ARG A 109 13.77 4.06 -38.16
#